data_AF-A0A968SNJ0-F1
#
_entry.id   AF-A0A968SNJ0-F1
#
_cell.length_a   1.000
_cell.length_b   1.000
_cell.length_c   1.000
_cell.angle_alpha   90.00
_cell.angle_beta   90.00
_cell.angle_gamma   90.00
#
_symmetry.space_group_name_H-M   'P 1'
#
loop_
_entity.id
_entity.type
_entity.pdbx_description
1 polymer ?
#
loop_
_entity_poly.entity_id
_entity_poly.type
_entity_poly.pdbx_seq_one_letter_code
_entity_poly.pdbx_strand_id
1 'polypeptide(L)'
;MFANAFATPDLKGITYLPGRPCQYRADCKSGVFKIGESKFVGSSLPMEILSWRTFEDQLFDYPHQTWMEVLFVDPRNVVSHILFKTQSLDNFLDFMLDLASQGKAIGQGVTTAKMSKRSGDLGVYYAVEFEWKESDKKRVTELEAFASEQDLYASRLVDVRHLKNAEVQPLELPAYSLPAQRLPTRE
;
A
#
# COMPACT_ATOMS: atom_id res chain seq x y z
N MET A 1 -2.88 29.91 10.34
CA MET A 1 -4.27 29.67 9.90
C MET A 1 -4.86 28.62 10.83
N PHE A 2 -5.98 28.91 11.49
CA PHE A 2 -6.63 27.95 12.39
C PHE A 2 -7.69 27.15 11.62
N ALA A 3 -7.73 25.83 11.81
CA ALA A 3 -8.81 25.01 11.29
C ALA A 3 -10.05 25.15 12.19
N ASN A 4 -11.23 25.20 11.58
CA ASN A 4 -12.49 25.22 12.33
C ASN A 4 -12.71 23.85 13.01
N ALA A 5 -12.78 23.83 14.34
CA ALA A 5 -12.95 22.60 15.12
C ALA A 5 -14.32 21.92 14.94
N PHE A 6 -15.30 22.62 14.35
CA PHE A 6 -16.64 22.12 14.06
C PHE A 6 -16.82 21.68 12.60
N ALA A 7 -15.85 21.95 11.74
CA ALA A 7 -15.88 21.50 10.35
C ALA A 7 -15.22 20.13 10.24
N THR A 8 -15.99 19.12 9.83
CA THR A 8 -15.43 17.83 9.45
C THR A 8 -14.86 17.95 8.04
N PRO A 9 -13.58 17.63 7.80
CA PRO A 9 -13.04 17.53 6.45
C PRO A 9 -13.56 16.23 5.82
N ASP A 10 -14.82 16.27 5.39
CA ASP A 10 -15.47 15.24 4.59
C ASP A 10 -15.55 15.74 3.14
N LEU A 11 -14.90 15.02 2.23
CA LEU A 11 -14.84 15.35 0.81
C LEU A 11 -15.48 14.19 0.05
N LYS A 12 -16.64 14.45 -0.56
CA LYS A 12 -17.41 13.45 -1.34
C LYS A 12 -17.75 12.17 -0.54
N GLY A 13 -17.94 12.27 0.78
CA GLY A 13 -18.23 11.13 1.66
C GLY A 13 -16.99 10.32 2.07
N ILE A 14 -15.79 10.75 1.66
CA ILE A 14 -14.50 10.21 2.09
C ILE A 14 -13.87 11.22 3.05
N THR A 15 -13.64 10.79 4.28
CA THR A 15 -12.99 11.60 5.30
C THR A 15 -11.47 11.52 5.14
N TYR A 16 -10.84 12.66 4.88
CA TYR A 16 -9.39 12.78 4.81
C TYR A 16 -8.94 14.08 5.44
N LEU A 17 -8.01 13.97 6.39
CA LEU A 17 -7.25 15.11 6.87
C LEU A 17 -5.92 15.15 6.10
N PRO A 18 -5.68 16.14 5.23
CA PRO A 18 -4.47 16.19 4.41
C PRO A 18 -3.19 16.01 5.23
N GLY A 19 -2.34 15.08 4.79
CA GLY A 19 -1.09 14.74 5.47
C GLY A 19 -1.25 13.88 6.74
N ARG A 20 -2.47 13.55 7.17
CA ARG A 20 -2.74 12.72 8.36
C ARG A 20 -3.72 11.57 8.05
N PRO A 21 -3.34 10.62 7.18
CA PRO A 21 -4.10 9.39 7.02
C PRO A 21 -4.14 8.60 8.33
N CYS A 22 -5.25 7.89 8.56
CA CYS A 22 -5.39 7.01 9.73
C CYS A 22 -4.32 5.91 9.70
N GLN A 23 -3.60 5.71 10.81
CA GLN A 23 -2.47 4.78 10.85
C GLN A 23 -2.92 3.37 11.18
N TYR A 24 -2.83 2.48 10.20
CA TYR A 24 -2.96 1.04 10.39
C TYR A 24 -1.60 0.38 10.59
N ARG A 25 -1.59 -0.73 11.32
CA ARG A 25 -0.41 -1.56 11.56
C ARG A 25 -0.76 -3.02 11.36
N ALA A 26 0.11 -3.73 10.65
CA ALA A 26 0.10 -5.18 10.57
C ALA A 26 0.96 -5.75 11.71
N ASP A 27 0.32 -6.28 12.76
CA ASP A 27 1.02 -7.01 13.81
C ASP A 27 1.17 -8.47 13.39
N CYS A 28 2.19 -8.74 12.60
CA CYS A 28 2.50 -10.06 12.07
C CYS A 28 2.95 -11.08 13.14
N LYS A 29 3.22 -10.62 14.37
CA LYS A 29 3.52 -11.52 15.49
C LYS A 29 2.24 -12.11 16.07
N SER A 30 1.21 -11.29 16.23
CA SER A 30 -0.09 -11.72 16.76
C SER A 30 -1.14 -12.04 15.69
N GLY A 31 -0.85 -11.77 14.42
CA GLY A 31 -1.74 -12.09 13.29
C GLY A 31 -2.96 -11.17 13.22
N VAL A 32 -2.81 -9.91 13.63
CA VAL A 32 -3.91 -8.94 13.67
C VAL A 32 -3.51 -7.58 13.09
N PHE A 33 -4.48 -6.93 12.44
CA PHE A 33 -4.40 -5.52 12.08
C PHE A 33 -4.86 -4.65 13.26
N LYS A 34 -4.19 -3.52 13.43
CA LYS A 34 -4.48 -2.52 14.47
C LYS A 34 -4.56 -1.12 13.87
N ILE A 35 -5.36 -0.26 14.48
CA ILE A 35 -5.33 1.18 14.25
C ILE A 35 -4.57 1.83 15.41
N GLY A 36 -3.51 2.58 15.09
CA GLY A 36 -2.56 3.05 16.09
C GLY A 36 -1.90 1.90 16.84
N GLU A 37 -1.76 2.02 18.16
CA GLU A 37 -1.12 1.00 19.01
C GLU A 37 -2.10 -0.01 19.61
N SER A 38 -3.36 0.40 19.85
CA SER A 38 -4.25 -0.30 20.79
C SER A 38 -5.56 -0.81 20.19
N LYS A 39 -6.02 -0.25 19.07
CA LYS A 39 -7.35 -0.60 18.53
C LYS A 39 -7.23 -1.78 17.57
N PHE A 40 -7.63 -2.96 18.03
CA PHE A 40 -7.68 -4.17 17.21
C PHE A 40 -8.78 -4.07 16.15
N VAL A 41 -8.46 -4.49 14.92
CA VAL A 41 -9.39 -4.55 13.79
C VAL A 41 -9.78 -6.00 13.49
N GLY A 42 -8.82 -6.92 13.60
CA GLY A 42 -9.00 -8.35 13.32
C GLY A 42 -7.89 -8.90 12.43
N SER A 43 -8.06 -10.11 11.91
CA SER A 43 -7.09 -10.78 11.02
C SER A 43 -7.30 -10.49 9.54
N SER A 44 -8.33 -9.72 9.19
CA SER A 44 -8.69 -9.36 7.82
C SER A 44 -8.99 -7.86 7.73
N LEU A 45 -8.51 -7.22 6.66
CA LEU A 45 -8.68 -5.80 6.41
C LEU A 45 -9.08 -5.59 4.93
N PRO A 46 -10.34 -5.21 4.65
CA PRO A 46 -10.72 -4.73 3.34
C PRO A 46 -10.19 -3.32 3.11
N MET A 47 -9.63 -3.10 1.93
CA MET A 47 -8.94 -1.87 1.52
C MET A 47 -9.35 -1.50 0.10
N GLU A 48 -9.88 -0.30 -0.08
CA GLU A 48 -10.01 0.34 -1.40
C GLU A 48 -8.74 1.14 -1.65
N ILE A 49 -7.79 0.56 -2.39
CA ILE A 49 -6.43 1.13 -2.54
C ILE A 49 -6.48 2.35 -3.46
N LEU A 50 -5.95 3.47 -2.96
CA LEU A 50 -5.86 4.74 -3.68
C LEU A 50 -4.49 4.91 -4.33
N SER A 51 -3.43 4.62 -3.59
CA SER A 51 -2.05 4.72 -4.06
C SER A 51 -1.11 3.87 -3.22
N TRP A 52 0.07 3.61 -3.74
CA TRP A 52 1.12 2.89 -3.03
C TRP A 52 2.49 3.38 -3.49
N ARG A 53 3.51 3.18 -2.65
CA ARG A 53 4.91 3.46 -2.98
C ARG A 53 5.84 2.51 -2.23
N THR A 54 7.02 2.30 -2.79
CA THR A 54 8.13 1.62 -2.12
C THR A 54 9.24 2.62 -1.84
N PHE A 55 9.87 2.51 -0.68
CA PHE A 55 11.03 3.32 -0.29
C PHE A 55 11.90 2.54 0.68
N GLU A 56 13.14 2.98 0.88
CA GLU A 56 14.03 2.37 1.87
C GLU A 56 14.27 3.35 3.02
N ASP A 57 14.12 2.87 4.25
CA ASP A 57 14.33 3.69 5.44
C ASP A 57 14.55 2.80 6.68
N GLN A 58 15.06 3.42 7.74
CA GLN A 58 15.20 2.84 9.06
C GLN A 58 14.00 3.25 9.94
N LEU A 59 12.97 2.40 9.99
CA LEU A 59 11.73 2.66 10.74
C LEU A 59 11.53 1.67 11.89
N PHE A 60 10.92 2.13 12.99
CA PHE A 60 10.44 1.30 14.12
C PHE A 60 11.51 0.36 14.71
N ASP A 61 12.73 0.87 14.90
CA ASP A 61 13.89 0.11 15.39
C ASP A 61 14.30 -1.09 14.52
N TYR A 62 13.77 -1.20 13.30
CA TYR A 62 14.29 -2.13 12.31
C TYR A 62 15.52 -1.55 11.61
N PRO A 63 16.46 -2.40 11.15
CA PRO A 63 17.54 -1.95 10.28
C PRO A 63 16.99 -1.35 8.98
N HIS A 64 17.84 -0.59 8.29
CA HIS A 64 17.55 -0.05 6.96
C HIS A 64 17.07 -1.18 6.03
N GLN A 65 15.86 -1.03 5.51
CA GLN A 65 15.22 -2.04 4.64
C GLN A 65 14.16 -1.38 3.77
N THR A 66 13.71 -2.12 2.76
CA THR A 66 12.61 -1.70 1.89
C THR A 66 11.26 -1.79 2.62
N TRP A 67 10.51 -0.71 2.53
CA TRP A 67 9.15 -0.57 3.01
C TRP A 67 8.22 -0.27 1.86
N MET A 68 6.99 -0.72 2.00
CA MET A 68 5.89 -0.36 1.12
C MET A 68 4.83 0.36 1.93
N GLU A 69 4.46 1.55 1.48
CA GLU A 69 3.32 2.29 1.98
C GLU A 69 2.14 2.10 1.04
N VAL A 70 1.00 1.73 1.61
CA VAL A 70 -0.27 1.64 0.89
C VAL A 70 -1.24 2.63 1.51
N LEU A 71 -1.77 3.53 0.68
CA LEU A 71 -2.84 4.46 1.02
C LEU A 71 -4.17 3.90 0.49
N PHE A 72 -5.17 3.83 1.36
CA PHE A 72 -6.45 3.20 1.04
C PHE A 72 -7.60 3.86 1.81
N VAL A 73 -8.83 3.68 1.31
CA VAL A 73 -10.05 3.99 2.06
C VAL A 73 -10.46 2.77 2.86
N ASP A 74 -10.66 2.96 4.16
CA ASP A 74 -11.11 1.90 5.07
C ASP A 74 -12.65 1.75 5.04
N PRO A 75 -13.23 0.71 5.67
CA PRO A 75 -14.68 0.49 5.69
C PRO A 75 -15.51 1.61 6.35
N ARG A 76 -14.86 2.58 7.01
CA ARG A 76 -15.49 3.76 7.60
C ARG A 76 -15.41 4.97 6.67
N ASN A 77 -14.99 4.77 5.42
CA ASN A 77 -14.70 5.82 4.45
C ASN A 77 -13.60 6.79 4.90
N VAL A 78 -12.63 6.33 5.69
CA VAL A 78 -11.51 7.17 6.15
C VAL A 78 -10.24 6.80 5.38
N VAL A 79 -9.57 7.81 4.82
CA VAL A 79 -8.25 7.62 4.20
C VAL A 79 -7.25 7.18 5.26
N SER A 80 -6.62 6.05 4.98
CA SER A 80 -5.80 5.28 5.89
C SER A 80 -4.51 4.89 5.20
N HIS A 81 -3.47 4.60 5.98
CA HIS A 81 -2.21 4.10 5.48
C HIS A 81 -1.75 2.90 6.30
N ILE A 82 -1.05 1.98 5.64
CA ILE A 82 -0.39 0.84 6.27
C ILE A 82 0.98 0.63 5.64
N LEU A 83 1.93 0.17 6.46
CA LEU A 83 3.28 -0.17 6.02
C LEU A 83 3.45 -1.69 6.00
N PHE A 84 3.96 -2.20 4.88
CA PHE A 84 4.40 -3.58 4.70
C PHE A 84 5.90 -3.65 4.46
N LYS A 85 6.50 -4.79 4.76
CA LYS A 85 7.91 -5.10 4.51
C LYS A 85 8.10 -6.58 4.24
N THR A 86 9.31 -6.92 3.77
CA THR A 86 9.76 -8.30 3.54
C THR A 86 8.68 -9.12 2.83
N GLN A 87 8.29 -10.26 3.39
CA GLN A 87 7.37 -11.19 2.73
C GLN A 87 5.97 -10.60 2.44
N SER A 88 5.47 -9.68 3.27
CA SER A 88 4.16 -9.06 3.00
C SER A 88 4.25 -8.02 1.87
N LEU A 89 5.43 -7.42 1.68
CA LEU A 89 5.71 -6.55 0.53
C LEU A 89 5.81 -7.40 -0.74
N ASP A 90 6.58 -8.49 -0.71
CA ASP A 90 6.74 -9.39 -1.85
C ASP A 90 5.38 -9.96 -2.31
N ASN A 91 4.58 -10.46 -1.37
CA ASN A 91 3.23 -10.94 -1.64
C ASN A 91 2.32 -9.88 -2.30
N PHE A 92 2.50 -8.60 -1.97
CA PHE A 92 1.72 -7.51 -2.58
C PHE A 92 2.17 -7.22 -4.01
N LEU A 93 3.48 -7.24 -4.27
CA LEU A 93 4.02 -7.06 -5.62
C LEU A 93 3.60 -8.20 -6.55
N ASP A 94 3.68 -9.45 -6.08
CA ASP A 94 3.24 -10.63 -6.83
C ASP A 94 1.74 -10.55 -7.14
N PHE A 95 0.93 -10.18 -6.14
CA PHE A 95 -0.50 -9.96 -6.32
C PHE A 95 -0.83 -8.85 -7.33
N MET A 96 -0.08 -7.74 -7.32
CA MET A 96 -0.25 -6.69 -8.32
C MET A 96 0.12 -7.15 -9.71
N LEU A 97 1.20 -7.93 -9.85
CA LEU A 97 1.61 -8.51 -11.13
C LEU A 97 0.53 -9.44 -11.68
N ASP A 98 -0.06 -10.28 -10.84
CA ASP A 98 -1.15 -11.17 -11.19
C ASP A 98 -2.39 -10.40 -11.68
N LEU A 99 -2.79 -9.33 -10.99
CA LEU A 99 -3.89 -8.46 -11.44
C LEU A 99 -3.58 -7.76 -12.76
N ALA A 100 -2.35 -7.24 -12.90
CA ALA A 100 -1.92 -6.56 -14.13
C ALA A 100 -1.92 -7.52 -15.33
N SER A 101 -1.52 -8.79 -15.14
CA SER A 101 -1.58 -9.81 -16.19
C SER A 101 -3.00 -10.11 -16.69
N GLN A 102 -4.01 -9.85 -15.85
CA GLN A 102 -5.43 -9.96 -16.18
C GLN A 102 -6.01 -8.65 -16.74
N GLY A 103 -5.20 -7.61 -16.88
CA GLY A 103 -5.64 -6.29 -17.33
C GLY A 103 -6.49 -5.54 -16.30
N LYS A 104 -6.42 -5.91 -15.02
CA LYS A 104 -7.20 -5.29 -13.94
C LYS A 104 -6.32 -4.36 -13.11
N ALA A 105 -6.83 -3.15 -12.83
CA ALA A 105 -6.13 -2.22 -11.95
C ALA A 105 -6.53 -2.48 -10.48
N ILE A 106 -5.56 -2.43 -9.57
CA ILE A 106 -5.81 -2.70 -8.14
C ILE A 106 -6.88 -1.78 -7.53
N GLY A 107 -6.94 -0.51 -7.96
CA GLY A 107 -7.92 0.47 -7.51
C GLY A 107 -9.34 0.29 -8.08
N GLN A 108 -9.56 -0.63 -9.02
CA GLN A 108 -10.89 -0.94 -9.57
C GLN A 108 -11.70 -1.90 -8.69
N GLY A 109 -11.18 -2.25 -7.52
CA GLY A 109 -11.80 -3.22 -6.64
C GLY A 109 -11.43 -3.04 -5.18
N VAL A 110 -11.99 -3.92 -4.36
CA VAL A 110 -11.69 -4.01 -2.93
C VAL A 110 -10.63 -5.10 -2.74
N THR A 111 -9.47 -4.71 -2.24
CA THR A 111 -8.38 -5.61 -1.86
C THR A 111 -8.55 -6.01 -0.40
N THR A 112 -8.72 -7.30 -0.13
CA THR A 112 -8.79 -7.82 1.24
C THR A 112 -7.42 -8.36 1.64
N ALA A 113 -6.76 -7.68 2.57
CA ALA A 113 -5.55 -8.18 3.22
C ALA A 113 -5.90 -9.14 4.35
N LYS A 114 -5.36 -10.35 4.35
CA LYS A 114 -5.58 -11.39 5.36
C LYS A 114 -4.26 -11.82 5.99
N MET A 115 -4.30 -12.03 7.31
CA MET A 115 -3.19 -12.59 8.05
C MET A 115 -3.14 -14.10 7.86
N SER A 116 -2.14 -14.57 7.12
CA SER A 116 -1.88 -15.97 6.85
C SER A 116 -0.81 -16.50 7.78
N LYS A 117 -1.12 -17.58 8.50
CA LYS A 117 -0.20 -18.21 9.44
C LYS A 117 0.87 -18.98 8.66
N ARG A 118 2.13 -18.66 8.91
CA ARG A 118 3.29 -19.36 8.36
C ARG A 118 4.08 -20.01 9.48
N SER A 119 4.60 -21.21 9.21
CA SER A 119 5.53 -21.91 10.08
C SER A 119 6.88 -21.96 9.37
N GLY A 120 7.91 -21.37 9.98
CA GLY A 120 9.29 -21.50 9.52
C GLY A 120 10.19 -21.99 10.64
N ASP A 121 11.49 -22.07 10.37
CA ASP A 121 12.51 -22.60 11.29
C ASP A 121 12.65 -21.78 12.58
N LEU A 122 12.26 -20.50 12.55
CA LEU A 122 12.29 -19.56 13.69
C LEU A 122 10.95 -19.48 14.45
N GLY A 123 9.99 -20.34 14.12
CA GLY A 123 8.69 -20.41 14.76
C GLY A 123 7.52 -19.97 13.87
N VAL A 124 6.38 -19.75 14.53
CA VAL A 124 5.14 -19.32 13.87
C VAL A 124 5.15 -17.81 13.72
N TYR A 125 4.97 -17.33 12.48
CA TYR A 125 4.77 -15.92 12.17
C TYR A 125 3.58 -15.77 11.21
N TYR A 126 3.08 -14.55 11.05
CA TYR A 126 2.05 -14.25 10.06
C TYR A 126 2.64 -13.41 8.93
N ALA A 127 2.16 -13.65 7.71
CA ALA A 127 2.39 -12.79 6.56
C ALA A 127 1.04 -12.33 6.02
N VAL A 128 1.02 -11.17 5.35
CA VAL A 128 -0.21 -10.67 4.73
C VAL A 128 -0.34 -11.25 3.33
N GLU A 129 -1.50 -11.85 3.05
CA GLU A 129 -1.92 -12.28 1.72
C GLU A 129 -3.08 -11.39 1.25
N PHE A 130 -3.20 -11.25 -0.06
CA PHE A 130 -4.14 -10.32 -0.68
C PHE A 130 -5.11 -11.04 -1.59
N GLU A 131 -6.39 -10.72 -1.46
CA GLU A 131 -7.44 -11.14 -2.36
C GLU A 131 -8.11 -9.92 -2.98
N TRP A 132 -8.53 -10.01 -4.23
CA TRP A 132 -9.18 -8.90 -4.93
C TRP A 132 -10.60 -9.25 -5.33
N LYS A 133 -11.52 -8.31 -5.15
CA LYS A 133 -12.88 -8.40 -5.70
C LYS A 133 -13.23 -7.11 -6.42
N GLU A 134 -13.78 -7.25 -7.62
CA GLU A 134 -14.25 -6.12 -8.42
C GLU A 134 -15.33 -5.33 -7.65
N SER A 135 -15.18 -4.00 -7.65
CA SER A 135 -16.12 -3.09 -6.99
C SER A 135 -17.10 -2.48 -8.00
N ASP A 136 -18.13 -1.80 -7.51
CA ASP A 136 -19.09 -1.12 -8.38
C ASP A 136 -18.42 0.02 -9.16
N LYS A 137 -18.69 0.11 -10.46
CA LYS A 137 -18.12 1.14 -11.34
C LYS A 137 -18.33 2.57 -10.81
N LYS A 138 -19.46 2.83 -10.16
CA LYS A 138 -19.75 4.13 -9.53
C LYS A 138 -18.75 4.47 -8.43
N ARG A 139 -18.45 3.49 -7.57
CA ARG A 139 -17.51 3.65 -6.45
C ARG A 139 -16.08 3.85 -6.96
N VAL A 140 -15.69 3.11 -8.00
CA VAL A 140 -14.37 3.27 -8.63
C VAL A 140 -14.21 4.70 -9.18
N THR A 141 -15.22 5.24 -9.86
CA THR A 141 -15.17 6.63 -10.37
C THR A 141 -15.09 7.67 -9.24
N GLU A 142 -15.77 7.45 -8.11
CA GLU A 142 -15.64 8.32 -6.92
C GLU A 142 -14.23 8.31 -6.36
N LEU A 143 -13.62 7.13 -6.21
CA LEU A 143 -12.27 6.95 -5.70
C LEU A 143 -11.21 7.53 -6.65
N GLU A 144 -11.37 7.34 -7.96
CA GLU A 144 -10.48 7.88 -8.98
C GLU A 144 -10.51 9.42 -8.99
N ALA A 145 -11.71 10.01 -8.92
CA ALA A 145 -11.87 11.45 -8.81
C ALA A 145 -11.25 12.00 -7.51
N PHE A 146 -11.44 11.30 -6.40
CA PHE A 146 -10.85 11.68 -5.12
C PHE A 146 -9.31 11.61 -5.16
N ALA A 147 -8.75 10.52 -5.70
CA ALA A 147 -7.30 10.33 -5.83
C ALA A 147 -6.65 11.32 -6.79
N SER A 148 -7.37 11.78 -7.82
CA SER A 148 -6.87 12.75 -8.80
C SER A 148 -6.94 14.20 -8.30
N GLU A 149 -7.90 14.52 -7.43
CA GLU A 149 -8.10 15.87 -6.90
C GLU A 149 -7.27 16.19 -5.64
N GLN A 150 -6.77 15.18 -4.94
CA GLN A 150 -6.10 15.33 -3.65
C GLN A 150 -4.65 14.84 -3.70
N ASP A 151 -3.73 15.61 -3.11
CA ASP A 151 -2.40 15.13 -2.80
C ASP A 151 -2.50 14.11 -1.64
N LEU A 152 -2.40 12.84 -1.98
CA LEU A 152 -2.43 11.73 -1.02
C LEU A 152 -1.02 11.47 -0.48
N TYR A 153 -0.80 11.80 0.80
CA TYR A 153 0.48 11.57 1.46
C TYR A 153 0.33 11.44 2.98
N ALA A 154 1.26 10.70 3.60
CA ALA A 154 1.46 10.73 5.05
C ALA A 154 2.58 11.73 5.39
N SER A 155 2.23 12.86 6.01
CA SER A 155 3.20 13.93 6.35
C SER A 155 4.35 13.47 7.26
N ARG A 156 4.16 12.36 7.99
CA ARG A 156 5.18 11.76 8.86
C ARG A 156 6.22 10.94 8.10
N LEU A 157 5.92 10.53 6.88
CA LEU A 157 6.79 9.69 6.02
C LEU A 157 7.30 10.45 4.81
N VAL A 158 7.02 11.75 4.72
CA VAL A 158 7.51 12.65 3.68
C VAL A 158 8.38 13.68 4.38
N ASP A 159 9.67 13.73 4.05
CA ASP A 159 10.45 14.92 4.37
C ASP A 159 9.87 16.07 3.54
N VAL A 160 9.09 16.94 4.20
CA VAL A 160 8.30 18.02 3.62
C VAL A 160 9.16 19.01 2.79
N ARG A 161 10.48 18.86 2.83
CA ARG A 161 11.47 19.63 2.08
C ARG A 161 11.54 19.30 0.58
N HIS A 162 11.02 18.15 0.14
CA HIS A 162 11.16 17.69 -1.26
C HIS A 162 9.92 17.83 -2.14
N LEU A 163 8.78 18.29 -1.59
CA LEU A 163 7.51 18.41 -2.34
C LEU A 163 7.52 19.49 -3.44
N LYS A 164 8.59 20.28 -3.59
CA LYS A 164 8.69 21.25 -4.70
C LYS A 164 9.26 20.66 -6.00
N ASN A 165 9.90 19.47 -5.96
CA ASN A 165 10.65 18.94 -7.11
C ASN A 165 10.41 17.45 -7.40
N ALA A 166 9.37 16.82 -6.85
CA ALA A 166 9.08 15.42 -7.16
C ALA A 166 8.44 15.29 -8.54
N GLU A 167 9.26 15.36 -9.60
CA GLU A 167 8.90 14.76 -10.88
C GLU A 167 8.67 13.26 -10.65
N VAL A 168 7.51 12.77 -11.10
CA VAL A 168 7.18 11.36 -11.16
C VAL A 168 8.23 10.70 -12.07
N GLN A 169 9.23 10.05 -11.49
CA GLN A 169 10.15 9.23 -12.27
C GLN A 169 9.38 8.01 -12.79
N PRO A 170 9.32 7.80 -14.12
CA PRO A 170 8.78 6.57 -14.67
C PRO A 170 9.57 5.38 -14.13
N LEU A 171 8.88 4.29 -13.84
CA LEU A 171 9.50 3.03 -13.48
C LEU A 171 10.36 2.54 -14.66
N GLU A 172 11.66 2.81 -14.64
CA GLU A 172 12.59 2.19 -15.58
C GLU A 172 12.69 0.71 -15.25
N LEU A 173 12.04 -0.12 -16.06
CA LEU A 173 12.24 -1.57 -16.02
C LEU A 173 13.70 -1.85 -16.37
N PRO A 174 14.44 -2.62 -15.55
CA PRO A 174 15.82 -2.96 -15.86
C PRO A 174 15.87 -3.71 -17.18
N ALA A 175 16.71 -3.23 -18.10
CA ALA A 175 16.95 -3.89 -19.38
C ALA A 175 17.48 -5.30 -19.12
N TYR A 176 16.65 -6.30 -19.38
CA TYR A 176 17.07 -7.70 -19.41
C TYR A 176 18.08 -7.87 -20.56
N SER A 177 19.38 -7.92 -20.22
CA SER A 177 20.40 -8.34 -21.16
C SER A 177 20.30 -9.87 -21.32
N LEU A 178 19.77 -10.31 -22.45
CA LEU A 178 19.80 -11.72 -22.82
C LEU A 178 21.28 -12.17 -22.89
N PRO A 179 21.68 -13.26 -22.21
CA PRO A 179 23.04 -13.77 -22.35
C PRO A 179 23.28 -14.20 -23.79
N ALA A 180 24.38 -13.72 -24.37
CA ALA A 180 24.80 -14.04 -25.72
C ALA A 180 24.89 -15.56 -25.90
N GLN A 181 24.03 -16.11 -26.75
CA GLN A 181 24.12 -17.50 -27.18
C GLN A 181 25.43 -17.65 -27.96
N ARG A 182 26.39 -18.39 -27.40
CA ARG A 182 27.57 -18.82 -28.16
C ARG A 182 27.10 -19.80 -29.22
N LEU A 183 27.17 -19.38 -30.48
CA LEU A 183 27.05 -20.28 -31.63
C LEU A 183 28.21 -21.30 -31.58
N PRO A 184 27.96 -22.60 -31.79
CA PRO A 184 29.01 -23.60 -31.82
C PRO A 184 29.90 -23.40 -33.04
N THR A 185 31.20 -23.30 -32.82
CA THR A 185 32.24 -23.37 -33.85
C THR A 185 32.15 -24.72 -34.54
N ARG A 186 31.94 -24.72 -35.86
CA ARG A 186 32.12 -25.91 -36.69
C ARG A 186 33.62 -26.17 -36.87
N GLU A 187 34.08 -27.36 -36.49
CA GLU A 187 35.30 -27.98 -37.04
C GLU A 187 35.02 -28.56 -38.43
#